data_AF-A0AB73KIA6-F1
#
_entry.id   AF-A0AB73KIA6-F1
#
_cell.length_a   1.000
_cell.length_b   1.000
_cell.length_c   1.000
_cell.angle_alpha   90.00
_cell.angle_beta   90.00
_cell.angle_gamma   90.00
#
_symmetry.space_group_name_H-M   'P 1'
#
loop_
_entity.id
_entity.type
_entity.pdbx_description
1 polymer ?
#
loop_
_entity_poly.entity_id
_entity_poly.type
_entity_poly.pdbx_seq_one_letter_code
_entity_poly.pdbx_strand_id
1 'polypeptide(L)'
;MPTTSSTTSVEPPPPVILSSVDHVTVADVVARYRLRLPEPRVHRVAPRFGDTEWSSVVRASSVCGKKRGGFVAAAAVAASRADRRADHAIERHRLDQLMDGNIAAARIGGSFNRLVHRLNSGGLLSDHTDGVLHSVAHAVARVDTAVTLLGATGTADIHTAVDIGAYHRQRSQGPREHRVSPRFSDREWTGILTAAQRFGVEPGAYVATTALLAARSDNPRAAIADTRAQLEELMEANRLLAALANNTMQLLRHLNPDDTPHGMARRLLHTLGNGLDRIDATARVIAREGHEHP
;
A
#
# COMPACT_ATOMS: atom_id res chain seq x y z
N MET A 1 -70.83 18.11 38.13
CA MET A 1 -69.67 17.19 38.13
C MET A 1 -69.22 16.97 36.70
N PRO A 2 -68.16 17.64 36.22
CA PRO A 2 -67.57 17.33 34.93
C PRO A 2 -66.40 16.35 35.12
N THR A 3 -66.39 15.30 34.30
CA THR A 3 -65.32 14.33 34.14
C THR A 3 -64.20 14.91 33.27
N THR A 4 -62.97 14.97 33.80
CA THR A 4 -61.78 15.35 33.03
C THR A 4 -61.11 14.09 32.47
N SER A 5 -61.26 13.88 31.16
CA SER A 5 -60.46 12.90 30.42
C SER A 5 -59.08 13.48 30.13
N SER A 6 -58.04 12.87 30.68
CA SER A 6 -56.64 13.19 30.36
C SER A 6 -56.20 12.35 29.16
N THR A 7 -56.03 12.99 28.01
CA THR A 7 -55.45 12.36 26.82
C THR A 7 -53.93 12.47 26.90
N THR A 8 -53.25 11.37 27.20
CA THR A 8 -51.79 11.28 27.15
C THR A 8 -51.35 11.20 25.68
N SER A 9 -50.88 12.32 25.13
CA SER A 9 -50.14 12.35 23.85
C SER A 9 -48.82 11.59 24.03
N VAL A 10 -48.69 10.45 23.36
CA VAL A 10 -47.41 9.76 23.20
C VAL A 10 -46.67 10.45 22.05
N GLU A 11 -45.63 11.21 22.40
CA GLU A 11 -44.70 11.82 21.46
C GLU A 11 -43.94 10.71 20.72
N PRO A 12 -43.85 10.73 19.37
CA PRO A 12 -43.09 9.74 18.64
C PRO A 12 -41.60 9.86 18.97
N PRO A 13 -40.85 8.75 19.04
CA PRO A 13 -39.42 8.81 19.32
C PRO A 13 -38.72 9.65 18.23
N PRO A 14 -37.73 10.48 18.61
CA PRO A 14 -37.00 11.29 17.66
C PRO A 14 -36.37 10.39 16.59
N PRO A 15 -36.26 10.84 15.33
CA PRO A 15 -35.60 10.09 14.29
C PRO A 15 -34.17 9.80 14.74
N VAL A 16 -33.77 8.53 14.62
CA VAL A 16 -32.38 8.11 14.80
C VAL A 16 -31.56 8.80 13.70
N ILE A 17 -30.97 9.94 14.03
CA ILE A 17 -29.91 10.53 13.22
C ILE A 17 -28.73 9.58 13.38
N LEU A 18 -28.56 8.65 12.43
CA LEU A 18 -27.29 7.97 12.22
C LEU A 18 -26.26 9.09 12.09
N SER A 19 -25.44 9.26 13.12
CA SER A 19 -24.36 10.24 13.10
C SER A 19 -23.55 9.97 11.84
N SER A 20 -23.59 10.93 10.91
CA SER A 20 -22.61 11.05 9.84
C SER A 20 -21.25 11.27 10.52
N VAL A 21 -20.64 10.19 10.97
CA VAL A 21 -19.20 10.18 11.23
C VAL A 21 -18.62 10.50 9.87
N ASP A 22 -17.94 11.63 9.74
CA ASP A 22 -17.16 11.94 8.54
C ASP A 22 -16.16 10.81 8.34
N HIS A 23 -16.53 9.80 7.56
CA HIS A 23 -15.70 8.64 7.27
C HIS A 23 -14.61 9.13 6.33
N VAL A 24 -13.48 9.57 6.88
CA VAL A 24 -12.32 9.98 6.09
C VAL A 24 -11.82 8.74 5.34
N THR A 25 -12.02 8.75 4.02
CA THR A 25 -11.66 7.65 3.13
C THR A 25 -10.17 7.70 2.77
N VAL A 26 -9.63 6.60 2.24
CA VAL A 26 -8.28 6.57 1.65
C VAL A 26 -8.12 7.62 0.56
N ALA A 27 -9.18 7.92 -0.21
CA ALA A 27 -9.16 8.96 -1.24
C ALA A 27 -8.95 10.35 -0.64
N ASP A 28 -9.64 10.66 0.47
CA ASP A 28 -9.48 11.92 1.21
C ASP A 28 -8.07 12.04 1.77
N VAL A 29 -7.54 10.95 2.35
CA VAL A 29 -6.18 10.89 2.88
C VAL A 29 -5.16 11.16 1.76
N VAL A 30 -5.28 10.49 0.62
CA VAL A 30 -4.40 10.67 -0.53
C VAL A 30 -4.48 12.10 -1.08
N ALA A 31 -5.69 12.66 -1.21
CA ALA A 31 -5.89 14.02 -1.69
C ALA A 31 -5.19 15.04 -0.78
N ARG A 32 -5.36 14.92 0.54
CA ARG A 32 -4.66 15.76 1.53
C ARG A 32 -3.14 15.59 1.47
N TYR A 33 -2.65 14.37 1.26
CA TYR A 33 -1.21 14.10 1.15
C TYR A 33 -0.63 14.75 -0.12
N ARG A 34 -1.36 14.75 -1.24
CA ARG A 34 -0.93 15.32 -2.53
C ARG A 34 -0.83 16.85 -2.54
N LEU A 35 -1.62 17.54 -1.73
CA LEU A 35 -1.66 19.01 -1.67
C LEU A 35 -0.44 19.65 -0.99
N ARG A 36 0.45 18.85 -0.38
CA ARG A 36 1.66 19.36 0.26
C ARG A 36 2.69 19.73 -0.80
N LEU A 37 2.99 21.03 -0.92
CA LEU A 37 3.94 21.57 -1.89
C LEU A 37 5.31 20.89 -1.72
N PRO A 38 5.97 20.47 -2.82
CA PRO A 38 7.28 19.83 -2.73
C PRO A 38 8.33 20.84 -2.23
N GLU A 39 9.03 20.48 -1.16
CA GLU A 39 10.19 21.22 -0.67
C GLU A 39 11.29 21.30 -1.76
N PRO A 40 11.97 22.45 -1.92
CA PRO A 40 13.09 22.57 -2.85
C PRO A 40 14.20 21.56 -2.56
N ARG A 41 14.64 20.82 -3.59
CA ARG A 41 15.70 19.80 -3.46
C ARG A 41 17.09 20.38 -3.78
N VAL A 42 17.66 21.06 -2.80
CA VAL A 42 18.93 21.81 -2.96
C VAL A 42 20.16 20.93 -2.76
N HIS A 43 20.12 19.98 -1.82
CA HIS A 43 21.26 19.13 -1.45
C HIS A 43 21.57 18.11 -2.55
N ARG A 44 22.86 17.85 -2.77
CA ARG A 44 23.36 16.90 -3.76
C ARG A 44 24.49 16.06 -3.19
N VAL A 45 24.45 14.77 -3.50
CA VAL A 45 25.63 13.90 -3.42
C VAL A 45 25.92 13.28 -4.77
N ALA A 46 27.11 12.71 -4.91
CA ALA A 46 27.53 12.07 -6.14
C ALA A 46 28.07 10.65 -5.89
N PRO A 47 27.19 9.70 -5.49
CA PRO A 47 27.55 8.29 -5.40
C PRO A 47 28.08 7.77 -6.74
N ARG A 48 29.04 6.85 -6.64
CA ARG A 48 29.66 6.18 -7.78
C ARG A 48 29.48 4.67 -7.67
N PHE A 49 29.21 4.04 -8.81
CA PHE A 49 28.93 2.62 -8.96
C PHE A 49 29.91 1.99 -9.97
N GLY A 50 30.30 0.75 -9.74
CA GLY A 50 30.92 -0.11 -10.77
C GLY A 50 29.89 -0.67 -11.75
N ASP A 51 30.31 -1.41 -12.77
CA ASP A 51 29.42 -1.86 -13.86
C ASP A 51 28.28 -2.79 -13.42
N THR A 52 28.58 -3.73 -12.51
CA THR A 52 27.59 -4.69 -11.98
C THR A 52 26.57 -4.01 -11.07
N GLU A 53 27.06 -3.13 -10.20
CA GLU A 53 26.27 -2.23 -9.36
C GLU A 53 25.37 -1.34 -10.23
N TRP A 54 25.94 -0.77 -11.30
CA TRP A 54 25.24 0.13 -12.19
C TRP A 54 24.14 -0.56 -13.00
N SER A 55 24.41 -1.75 -13.53
CA SER A 55 23.40 -2.57 -14.23
C SER A 55 22.20 -2.86 -13.33
N SER A 56 22.45 -3.14 -12.04
CA SER A 56 21.40 -3.36 -11.05
C SER A 56 20.53 -2.10 -10.86
N VAL A 57 21.18 -0.94 -10.68
CA VAL A 57 20.48 0.35 -10.51
C VAL A 57 19.68 0.72 -11.77
N VAL A 58 20.24 0.51 -12.97
CA VAL A 58 19.55 0.79 -14.23
C VAL A 58 18.28 -0.05 -14.35
N ARG A 59 18.40 -1.37 -14.17
CA ARG A 59 17.26 -2.30 -14.22
C ARG A 59 16.17 -1.91 -13.23
N ALA A 60 16.54 -1.71 -11.96
CA ALA A 60 15.60 -1.35 -10.90
C ALA A 60 14.92 0.00 -11.17
N SER A 61 15.67 1.01 -11.64
CA SER A 61 15.09 2.32 -11.96
C SER A 61 14.03 2.24 -13.07
N SER A 62 14.24 1.38 -14.08
CA SER A 62 13.27 1.11 -15.14
C SER A 62 12.02 0.40 -14.61
N VAL A 63 12.18 -0.64 -13.77
CA VAL A 63 11.05 -1.34 -13.12
C VAL A 63 10.21 -0.37 -12.28
N CYS A 64 10.84 0.57 -11.58
CA CYS A 64 10.16 1.57 -10.78
C CYS A 64 9.60 2.75 -11.60
N GLY A 65 9.88 2.83 -12.91
CA GLY A 65 9.49 3.98 -13.75
C GLY A 65 10.14 5.30 -13.32
N LYS A 66 11.33 5.27 -12.72
CA LYS A 66 12.04 6.47 -12.22
C LYS A 66 13.31 6.74 -13.02
N LYS A 67 13.69 8.01 -13.15
CA LYS A 67 15.05 8.38 -13.53
C LYS A 67 16.04 7.80 -12.51
N ARG A 68 17.23 7.41 -12.96
CA ARG A 68 18.28 6.80 -12.12
C ARG A 68 18.56 7.60 -10.83
N GLY A 69 18.72 8.92 -10.94
CA GLY A 69 18.89 9.80 -9.77
C GLY A 69 17.66 9.91 -8.86
N GLY A 70 16.46 9.77 -9.42
CA GLY A 70 15.22 9.72 -8.64
C GLY A 70 15.07 8.40 -7.89
N PHE A 71 15.46 7.27 -8.49
CA PHE A 71 15.51 5.96 -7.84
C PHE A 71 16.50 5.96 -6.67
N VAL A 72 17.75 6.41 -6.92
CA VAL A 72 18.80 6.50 -5.88
C VAL A 72 18.36 7.40 -4.73
N ALA A 73 17.73 8.55 -5.03
CA ALA A 73 17.19 9.43 -4.00
C ALA A 73 16.08 8.76 -3.19
N ALA A 74 15.11 8.12 -3.85
CA ALA A 74 13.99 7.45 -3.20
C ALA A 74 14.46 6.30 -2.30
N ALA A 75 15.44 5.50 -2.75
CA ALA A 75 16.01 4.42 -1.94
C ALA A 75 16.70 4.95 -0.66
N ALA A 76 17.47 6.03 -0.76
CA ALA A 76 18.11 6.65 0.40
C ALA A 76 17.11 7.26 1.40
N VAL A 77 16.06 7.92 0.90
CA VAL A 77 15.01 8.51 1.73
C VAL A 77 14.13 7.44 2.38
N ALA A 78 13.77 6.38 1.65
CA ALA A 78 13.02 5.26 2.19
C ALA A 78 13.81 4.60 3.34
N ALA A 79 15.09 4.30 3.11
CA ALA A 79 15.96 3.71 4.12
C ALA A 79 16.17 4.63 5.34
N SER A 80 16.36 5.95 5.15
CA SER A 80 16.58 6.87 6.28
C SER A 80 15.35 7.09 7.15
N ARG A 81 14.14 6.91 6.59
CA ARG A 81 12.88 6.96 7.35
C ARG A 81 12.57 5.66 8.06
N ALA A 82 13.00 4.54 7.48
CA ALA A 82 12.71 3.22 8.02
C ALA A 82 13.39 2.96 9.36
N ASP A 83 14.42 3.70 9.73
CA ASP A 83 15.07 3.57 11.04
C ASP A 83 14.20 4.10 12.22
N ARG A 84 13.04 4.73 11.92
CA ARG A 84 11.99 5.13 12.89
C ARG A 84 10.81 4.14 12.96
N ARG A 85 10.75 3.16 12.05
CA ARG A 85 9.76 2.07 12.04
C ARG A 85 10.54 0.80 12.27
N ALA A 86 10.32 0.09 13.37
CA ALA A 86 11.24 -0.93 13.88
C ALA A 86 11.94 -1.85 12.83
N ASP A 87 11.34 -2.19 11.67
CA ASP A 87 11.99 -3.01 10.66
C ASP A 87 11.63 -2.67 9.19
N HIS A 88 12.54 -1.98 8.48
CA HIS A 88 12.41 -1.63 7.05
C HIS A 88 12.09 -2.82 6.15
N ALA A 89 12.74 -3.97 6.39
CA ALA A 89 12.56 -5.18 5.59
C ALA A 89 11.12 -5.70 5.69
N ILE A 90 10.54 -5.62 6.89
CA ILE A 90 9.17 -6.05 7.16
C ILE A 90 8.17 -5.11 6.51
N GLU A 91 8.38 -3.80 6.60
CA GLU A 91 7.50 -2.84 5.92
C GLU A 91 7.52 -3.01 4.40
N ARG A 92 8.72 -3.22 3.81
CA ARG A 92 8.85 -3.56 2.38
C ARG A 92 8.11 -4.84 2.04
N HIS A 93 8.30 -5.88 2.83
CA HIS A 93 7.64 -7.17 2.61
C HIS A 93 6.11 -7.05 2.70
N ARG A 94 5.59 -6.27 3.65
CA ARG A 94 4.15 -6.00 3.78
C ARG A 94 3.59 -5.27 2.56
N LEU A 95 4.30 -4.26 2.07
CA LEU A 95 3.89 -3.56 0.85
C LEU A 95 3.99 -4.44 -0.40
N ASP A 96 5.03 -5.27 -0.49
CA ASP A 96 5.19 -6.26 -1.55
C ASP A 96 4.01 -7.25 -1.58
N GLN A 97 3.62 -7.77 -0.42
CA GLN A 97 2.42 -8.61 -0.28
C GLN A 97 1.14 -7.89 -0.73
N LEU A 98 1.01 -6.58 -0.47
CA LEU A 98 -0.13 -5.79 -0.94
C LEU A 98 -0.12 -5.64 -2.46
N MET A 99 1.03 -5.33 -3.06
CA MET A 99 1.18 -5.23 -4.52
C MET A 99 0.84 -6.57 -5.20
N ASP A 100 1.35 -7.68 -4.68
CA ASP A 100 1.03 -9.03 -5.17
C ASP A 100 -0.45 -9.37 -5.02
N GLY A 101 -1.04 -8.98 -3.88
CA GLY A 101 -2.48 -9.10 -3.63
C GLY A 101 -3.30 -8.32 -4.66
N ASN A 102 -2.92 -7.06 -4.94
CA ASN A 102 -3.55 -6.22 -5.94
C ASN A 102 -3.46 -6.83 -7.35
N ILE A 103 -2.30 -7.35 -7.74
CA ILE A 103 -2.11 -8.02 -9.04
C ILE A 103 -3.03 -9.25 -9.14
N ALA A 104 -3.09 -10.07 -8.09
CA ALA A 104 -3.96 -11.24 -8.06
C ALA A 104 -5.44 -10.85 -8.14
N ALA A 105 -5.86 -9.85 -7.37
CA ALA A 105 -7.24 -9.33 -7.37
C ALA A 105 -7.62 -8.74 -8.74
N ALA A 106 -6.73 -8.00 -9.40
CA ALA A 106 -6.96 -7.47 -10.75
C ALA A 106 -7.14 -8.59 -11.78
N ARG A 107 -6.27 -9.61 -11.75
CA ARG A 107 -6.36 -10.77 -12.66
C ARG A 107 -7.67 -11.53 -12.48
N ILE A 108 -8.06 -11.79 -11.24
CA ILE A 108 -9.30 -12.51 -10.91
C ILE A 108 -10.53 -11.64 -11.21
N GLY A 109 -10.47 -10.34 -10.93
CA GLY A 109 -11.52 -9.38 -11.26
C GLY A 109 -11.83 -9.33 -12.76
N GLY A 110 -10.82 -9.46 -13.63
CA GLY A 110 -11.03 -9.57 -15.07
C GLY A 110 -11.81 -10.83 -15.47
N SER A 111 -11.54 -11.97 -14.81
CA SER A 111 -12.28 -13.21 -15.03
C SER A 111 -13.70 -13.12 -14.49
N PHE A 112 -13.88 -12.51 -13.33
CA PHE A 112 -15.18 -12.32 -12.72
C PHE A 112 -16.08 -11.35 -13.51
N ASN A 113 -15.51 -10.26 -14.03
CA ASN A 113 -16.23 -9.31 -14.87
C ASN A 113 -16.78 -9.99 -16.14
N ARG A 114 -16.02 -10.90 -16.76
CA ARG A 114 -16.50 -11.67 -17.92
C ARG A 114 -17.67 -12.60 -17.56
N LEU A 115 -17.65 -13.22 -16.37
CA LEU A 115 -18.78 -14.03 -15.88
C LEU A 115 -20.03 -13.16 -15.73
N VAL A 116 -19.92 -12.02 -15.04
CA VAL A 116 -21.04 -11.09 -14.84
C VAL A 116 -21.57 -10.55 -16.16
N HIS A 117 -20.69 -10.18 -17.10
CA HIS A 117 -21.10 -9.71 -18.42
C HIS A 117 -21.90 -10.78 -19.19
N ARG A 118 -21.45 -12.05 -19.15
CA ARG A 118 -22.18 -13.17 -19.77
C ARG A 118 -23.60 -13.29 -19.21
N LEU A 119 -23.77 -13.20 -17.90
CA LEU A 119 -25.09 -13.26 -17.25
C LEU A 119 -25.97 -12.07 -17.63
N ASN A 120 -25.39 -10.87 -17.67
CA ASN A 120 -26.11 -9.66 -18.10
C ASN A 120 -26.58 -9.73 -19.57
N SER A 121 -25.90 -10.53 -20.41
CA SER A 121 -26.31 -10.80 -21.79
C SER A 121 -27.32 -11.95 -21.94
N GLY A 122 -27.92 -12.43 -20.84
CA GLY A 122 -28.88 -13.54 -20.85
C GLY A 122 -28.25 -14.93 -20.91
N GLY A 123 -26.94 -15.03 -20.70
CA GLY A 123 -26.26 -16.32 -20.58
C GLY A 123 -26.60 -17.04 -19.27
N LEU A 124 -26.43 -18.36 -19.27
CA LEU A 124 -26.69 -19.20 -18.09
C LEU A 124 -25.49 -19.22 -17.13
N LEU A 125 -25.77 -19.48 -15.86
CA LEU A 125 -24.76 -19.84 -14.87
C LEU A 125 -24.01 -21.10 -15.34
N SER A 126 -22.69 -21.09 -15.17
CA SER A 126 -21.85 -22.26 -15.47
C SER A 126 -21.48 -23.01 -14.19
N ASP A 127 -21.18 -24.30 -14.31
CA ASP A 127 -20.66 -25.13 -13.22
C ASP A 127 -19.39 -24.56 -12.56
N HIS A 128 -18.68 -23.67 -13.25
CA HIS A 128 -17.47 -23.01 -12.74
C HIS A 128 -17.74 -21.78 -11.85
N THR A 129 -19.01 -21.40 -11.63
CA THR A 129 -19.38 -20.20 -10.84
C THR A 129 -18.83 -20.27 -9.42
N ASP A 130 -18.91 -21.43 -8.78
CA ASP A 130 -18.39 -21.65 -7.42
C ASP A 130 -16.88 -21.51 -7.36
N GLY A 131 -16.17 -22.05 -8.36
CA GLY A 131 -14.72 -21.92 -8.50
C GLY A 131 -14.28 -20.47 -8.67
N VAL A 132 -15.03 -19.67 -9.45
CA VAL A 132 -14.79 -18.23 -9.60
C VAL A 132 -15.02 -17.50 -8.29
N LEU A 133 -16.13 -17.75 -7.59
CA LEU A 133 -16.42 -17.14 -6.29
C LEU A 133 -15.37 -17.49 -5.24
N HIS A 134 -14.91 -18.74 -5.19
CA HIS A 134 -13.84 -19.17 -4.28
C HIS A 134 -12.52 -18.46 -4.60
N SER A 135 -12.17 -18.35 -5.88
CA SER A 135 -10.97 -17.62 -6.33
C SER A 135 -11.04 -16.14 -5.95
N VAL A 136 -12.20 -15.49 -6.13
CA VAL A 136 -12.41 -14.10 -5.72
C VAL A 136 -12.28 -13.96 -4.20
N ALA A 137 -12.95 -14.82 -3.42
CA ALA A 137 -12.87 -14.79 -1.96
C ALA A 137 -11.42 -14.95 -1.47
N HIS A 138 -10.66 -15.86 -2.06
CA HIS A 138 -9.25 -16.05 -1.74
C HIS A 138 -8.40 -14.81 -2.08
N ALA A 139 -8.64 -14.17 -3.23
CA ALA A 139 -7.93 -12.95 -3.61
C ALA A 139 -8.24 -11.79 -2.65
N VAL A 140 -9.51 -11.62 -2.27
CA VAL A 140 -9.93 -10.61 -1.30
C VAL A 140 -9.30 -10.86 0.07
N ALA A 141 -9.28 -12.11 0.53
CA ALA A 141 -8.64 -12.47 1.79
C ALA A 141 -7.13 -12.17 1.81
N ARG A 142 -6.44 -12.39 0.67
CA ARG A 142 -5.01 -12.03 0.52
C ARG A 142 -4.80 -10.52 0.61
N VAL A 143 -5.63 -9.72 -0.06
CA VAL A 143 -5.58 -8.25 0.04
C VAL A 143 -5.88 -7.79 1.47
N ASP A 144 -6.94 -8.31 2.11
CA ASP A 144 -7.28 -7.95 3.49
C ASP A 144 -6.14 -8.26 4.47
N THR A 145 -5.51 -9.44 4.33
CA THR A 145 -4.34 -9.82 5.13
C THR A 145 -3.19 -8.85 4.91
N ALA A 146 -2.86 -8.52 3.65
CA ALA A 146 -1.77 -7.60 3.34
C ALA A 146 -2.03 -6.18 3.88
N VAL A 147 -3.26 -5.67 3.74
CA VAL A 147 -3.68 -4.38 4.30
C VAL A 147 -3.56 -4.38 5.83
N THR A 148 -3.99 -5.47 6.47
CA THR A 148 -3.89 -5.64 7.94
C THR A 148 -2.45 -5.61 8.40
N LEU A 149 -1.57 -6.35 7.73
CA LEU A 149 -0.15 -6.38 8.04
C LEU A 149 0.50 -5.02 7.81
N LEU A 150 0.11 -4.30 6.76
CA LEU A 150 0.60 -2.95 6.48
C LEU A 150 0.19 -1.95 7.58
N GLY A 151 -1.02 -2.09 8.13
CA GLY A 151 -1.52 -1.25 9.24
C GLY A 151 -1.06 -1.66 10.63
N ALA A 152 -0.42 -2.82 10.79
CA ALA A 152 0.08 -3.31 12.07
C ALA A 152 1.30 -2.50 12.54
N THR A 153 1.06 -1.52 13.41
CA THR A 153 2.10 -0.74 14.07
C THR A 153 2.76 -1.58 15.17
N GLY A 154 3.90 -2.21 14.89
CA GLY A 154 4.80 -2.69 15.94
C GLY A 154 5.28 -4.15 15.84
N THR A 155 6.60 -4.27 16.05
CA THR A 155 7.39 -5.43 16.51
C THR A 155 7.26 -6.72 15.72
N ALA A 156 8.09 -6.83 14.68
CA ALA A 156 8.68 -8.13 14.39
C ALA A 156 10.20 -7.92 14.39
N ASP A 157 10.83 -8.13 15.55
CA ASP A 157 12.28 -8.36 15.64
C ASP A 157 12.68 -9.27 14.47
N ILE A 158 13.48 -8.78 13.51
CA ILE A 158 14.46 -9.52 12.70
C ILE A 158 15.11 -8.59 11.64
N HIS A 159 16.41 -8.36 11.88
CA HIS A 159 17.51 -8.07 10.94
C HIS A 159 17.54 -6.75 10.15
N THR A 160 17.59 -5.60 10.84
CA THR A 160 17.97 -4.32 10.20
C THR A 160 19.44 -3.92 10.41
N ALA A 161 20.21 -4.64 11.25
CA ALA A 161 21.58 -4.25 11.58
C ALA A 161 22.69 -5.00 10.81
N VAL A 162 22.38 -6.10 10.11
CA VAL A 162 23.44 -6.98 9.56
C VAL A 162 23.93 -6.54 8.18
N ASP A 163 23.15 -5.81 7.38
CA ASP A 163 23.55 -5.53 5.99
C ASP A 163 24.30 -4.21 5.76
N ILE A 164 24.04 -3.09 6.44
CA ILE A 164 24.74 -1.83 6.10
C ILE A 164 26.21 -1.85 6.57
N GLY A 165 26.50 -2.52 7.69
CA GLY A 165 27.85 -2.77 8.19
C GLY A 165 28.59 -3.89 7.43
N ALA A 166 27.92 -5.00 7.09
CA ALA A 166 28.54 -6.08 6.31
C ALA A 166 28.67 -5.74 4.81
N TYR A 167 27.76 -4.94 4.25
CA TYR A 167 27.91 -4.28 2.95
C TYR A 167 28.69 -2.97 3.04
N HIS A 168 29.49 -2.75 4.10
CA HIS A 168 30.63 -1.84 4.02
C HIS A 168 31.67 -2.41 3.04
N ARG A 169 31.28 -2.40 1.76
CA ARG A 169 32.04 -2.54 0.54
C ARG A 169 33.02 -3.71 0.58
N GLN A 170 32.57 -4.91 0.18
CA GLN A 170 33.45 -5.73 -0.65
C GLN A 170 33.97 -4.80 -1.77
N ARG A 171 35.23 -4.38 -1.66
CA ARG A 171 35.89 -3.55 -2.66
C ARG A 171 35.82 -4.32 -3.97
N SER A 172 34.89 -3.94 -4.84
CA SER A 172 34.99 -4.27 -6.26
C SER A 172 36.39 -3.87 -6.70
N GLN A 173 37.16 -4.81 -7.24
CA GLN A 173 38.58 -4.61 -7.59
C GLN A 173 38.78 -3.71 -8.84
N GLY A 174 37.83 -2.81 -9.15
CA GLY A 174 37.84 -1.98 -10.36
C GLY A 174 37.31 -0.56 -10.13
N PRO A 175 37.56 0.37 -11.07
CA PRO A 175 37.17 1.77 -10.96
C PRO A 175 35.65 1.94 -10.94
N ARG A 176 35.16 2.92 -10.16
CA ARG A 176 33.73 3.30 -10.09
C ARG A 176 33.46 4.49 -11.00
N GLU A 177 33.16 4.19 -12.25
CA GLU A 177 33.05 5.20 -13.31
C GLU A 177 31.66 5.83 -13.39
N HIS A 178 30.61 5.05 -13.04
CA HIS A 178 29.22 5.50 -13.18
C HIS A 178 28.81 6.42 -12.02
N ARG A 179 28.63 7.70 -12.31
CA ARG A 179 28.19 8.73 -11.34
C ARG A 179 26.73 9.09 -11.52
N VAL A 180 26.02 9.24 -10.40
CA VAL A 180 24.66 9.81 -10.36
C VAL A 180 24.61 10.95 -9.36
N SER A 181 23.81 11.97 -9.65
CA SER A 181 23.64 13.15 -8.80
C SER A 181 22.19 13.27 -8.29
N PRO A 182 21.75 12.42 -7.33
CA PRO A 182 20.47 12.59 -6.67
C PRO A 182 20.38 13.94 -5.94
N ARG A 183 19.17 14.48 -5.83
CA ARG A 183 18.89 15.71 -5.09
C ARG A 183 17.93 15.45 -3.93
N PHE A 184 18.12 16.15 -2.82
CA PHE A 184 17.35 15.99 -1.59
C PHE A 184 16.89 17.36 -1.07
N SER A 185 15.71 17.41 -0.44
CA SER A 185 15.29 18.56 0.37
C SER A 185 16.06 18.62 1.69
N ASP A 186 15.96 19.72 2.43
CA ASP A 186 16.59 19.87 3.74
C ASP A 186 16.16 18.74 4.70
N ARG A 187 14.88 18.40 4.70
CA ARG A 187 14.34 17.35 5.56
C ARG A 187 14.84 15.96 5.17
N GLU A 188 14.82 15.65 3.87
CA GLU A 188 15.35 14.38 3.35
C GLU A 188 16.84 14.25 3.67
N TRP A 189 17.59 15.35 3.54
CA TRP A 189 19.01 15.38 3.79
C TRP A 189 19.36 15.19 5.26
N THR A 190 18.68 15.89 6.18
CA THR A 190 18.86 15.71 7.62
C THR A 190 18.63 14.25 8.04
N GLY A 191 17.56 13.61 7.54
CA GLY A 191 17.33 12.19 7.82
C GLY A 191 18.45 11.28 7.32
N ILE A 192 18.99 11.56 6.13
CA ILE A 192 20.13 10.82 5.57
C ILE A 192 21.40 11.03 6.42
N LEU A 193 21.67 12.25 6.88
CA LEU A 193 22.83 12.55 7.73
C LEU A 193 22.75 11.78 9.05
N THR A 194 21.60 11.80 9.71
CA THR A 194 21.38 11.08 10.97
C THR A 194 21.59 9.57 10.80
N ALA A 195 21.01 8.99 9.74
CA ALA A 195 21.18 7.57 9.45
C ALA A 195 22.64 7.22 9.13
N ALA A 196 23.29 8.00 8.26
CA ALA A 196 24.68 7.79 7.88
C ALA A 196 25.63 7.85 9.10
N GLN A 197 25.42 8.83 10.00
CA GLN A 197 26.16 8.95 11.25
C GLN A 197 25.97 7.72 12.15
N ARG A 198 24.74 7.23 12.29
CA ARG A 198 24.44 6.03 13.09
C ARG A 198 25.15 4.78 12.57
N PHE A 199 25.21 4.61 11.25
CA PHE A 199 25.90 3.49 10.61
C PHE A 199 27.42 3.72 10.47
N GLY A 200 27.95 4.86 10.91
CA GLY A 200 29.39 5.16 10.83
C GLY A 200 29.92 5.28 9.40
N VAL A 201 29.07 5.68 8.44
CA VAL A 201 29.44 5.80 7.02
C VAL A 201 29.26 7.22 6.51
N GLU A 202 30.01 7.59 5.47
CA GLU A 202 29.78 8.88 4.79
C GLU A 202 28.38 8.92 4.14
N PRO A 203 27.71 10.08 4.09
CA PRO A 203 26.39 10.21 3.47
C PRO A 203 26.34 9.71 2.01
N GLY A 204 27.40 9.95 1.23
CA GLY A 204 27.50 9.42 -0.14
C GLY A 204 27.62 7.89 -0.19
N ALA A 205 28.27 7.29 0.80
CA ALA A 205 28.37 5.83 0.95
C ALA A 205 27.05 5.21 1.38
N TYR A 206 26.36 5.84 2.32
CA TYR A 206 25.01 5.47 2.73
C TYR A 206 24.06 5.45 1.53
N VAL A 207 23.97 6.57 0.79
CA VAL A 207 23.10 6.71 -0.40
C VAL A 207 23.41 5.67 -1.47
N ALA A 208 24.69 5.35 -1.71
CA ALA A 208 25.06 4.31 -2.68
C ALA A 208 24.62 2.92 -2.21
N THR A 209 24.81 2.62 -0.92
CA THR A 209 24.52 1.29 -0.34
C THR A 209 23.02 1.02 -0.31
N THR A 210 22.23 1.98 0.15
CA THR A 210 20.77 1.85 0.19
C THR A 210 20.18 1.72 -1.22
N ALA A 211 20.73 2.44 -2.20
CA ALA A 211 20.34 2.27 -3.60
C ALA A 211 20.63 0.87 -4.14
N LEU A 212 21.76 0.26 -3.75
CA LEU A 212 22.10 -1.11 -4.17
C LEU A 212 21.23 -2.16 -3.48
N LEU A 213 20.96 -2.00 -2.19
CA LEU A 213 20.05 -2.88 -1.44
C LEU A 213 18.64 -2.83 -2.06
N ALA A 214 18.14 -1.65 -2.39
CA ALA A 214 16.86 -1.51 -3.09
C ALA A 214 16.89 -2.04 -4.53
N ALA A 215 18.01 -1.92 -5.24
CA ALA A 215 18.12 -2.41 -6.61
C ALA A 215 18.21 -3.95 -6.69
N ARG A 216 18.68 -4.59 -5.62
CA ARG A 216 18.87 -6.04 -5.52
C ARG A 216 17.73 -6.75 -4.79
N SER A 217 16.80 -6.03 -4.18
CA SER A 217 15.61 -6.63 -3.59
C SER A 217 14.71 -7.26 -4.66
N ASP A 218 13.96 -8.29 -4.28
CA ASP A 218 13.01 -8.99 -5.16
C ASP A 218 11.96 -8.04 -5.76
N ASN A 219 11.48 -7.07 -4.97
CA ASN A 219 10.61 -5.99 -5.43
C ASN A 219 11.23 -4.59 -5.19
N PRO A 220 11.94 -4.02 -6.17
CA PRO A 220 12.51 -2.69 -6.08
C PRO A 220 11.47 -1.57 -5.89
N ARG A 221 10.23 -1.76 -6.34
CA ARG A 221 9.14 -0.78 -6.19
C ARG A 221 8.69 -0.68 -4.74
N ALA A 222 8.51 -1.81 -4.08
CA ALA A 222 8.25 -1.86 -2.63
C ALA A 222 9.44 -1.32 -1.85
N ALA A 223 10.68 -1.57 -2.31
CA ALA A 223 11.87 -1.17 -1.58
C ALA A 223 12.12 0.34 -1.47
N ILE A 224 11.59 1.13 -2.41
CA ILE A 224 11.75 2.60 -2.42
C ILE A 224 10.45 3.33 -2.09
N ALA A 225 9.41 2.61 -1.70
CA ALA A 225 8.09 3.19 -1.49
C ALA A 225 8.12 4.15 -0.30
N ASP A 226 7.67 5.38 -0.54
CA ASP A 226 7.39 6.33 0.51
C ASP A 226 5.93 6.21 0.96
N THR A 227 5.55 6.98 1.99
CA THR A 227 4.17 7.07 2.48
C THR A 227 3.17 7.31 1.33
N ARG A 228 3.54 8.12 0.34
CA ARG A 228 2.68 8.37 -0.83
C ARG A 228 2.46 7.10 -1.64
N ALA A 229 3.53 6.37 -1.97
CA ALA A 229 3.43 5.12 -2.72
C ALA A 229 2.60 4.08 -1.95
N GLN A 230 2.76 3.98 -0.62
CA GLN A 230 1.93 3.11 0.21
C GLN A 230 0.44 3.47 0.13
N LEU A 231 0.11 4.77 0.23
CA LEU A 231 -1.25 5.26 0.09
C LEU A 231 -1.82 5.03 -1.32
N GLU A 232 -0.99 5.11 -2.35
CA GLU A 232 -1.39 4.84 -3.73
C GLU A 232 -1.70 3.34 -3.95
N GLU A 233 -0.93 2.43 -3.35
CA GLU A 233 -1.22 0.98 -3.40
C GLU A 233 -2.48 0.62 -2.58
N LEU A 234 -2.75 1.31 -1.46
CA LEU A 234 -4.02 1.19 -0.75
C LEU A 234 -5.20 1.72 -1.56
N MET A 235 -5.02 2.82 -2.29
CA MET A 235 -6.06 3.36 -3.17
C MET A 235 -6.35 2.42 -4.34
N GLU A 236 -5.33 1.72 -4.86
CA GLU A 236 -5.51 0.68 -5.88
C GLU A 236 -6.25 -0.54 -5.30
N ALA A 237 -5.89 -0.99 -4.10
CA ALA A 237 -6.64 -2.04 -3.39
C ALA A 237 -8.12 -1.66 -3.23
N ASN A 238 -8.40 -0.42 -2.80
CA ASN A 238 -9.76 0.11 -2.67
C ASN A 238 -10.53 0.05 -4.00
N ARG A 239 -9.90 0.50 -5.09
CA ARG A 239 -10.49 0.47 -6.43
C ARG A 239 -10.83 -0.96 -6.87
N LEU A 240 -9.92 -1.90 -6.62
CA LEU A 240 -10.09 -3.32 -6.97
C LEU A 240 -11.21 -3.98 -6.13
N LEU A 241 -11.21 -3.78 -4.82
CA LEU A 241 -12.24 -4.35 -3.95
C LEU A 241 -13.62 -3.77 -4.24
N ALA A 242 -13.73 -2.46 -4.50
CA ALA A 242 -14.99 -1.84 -4.90
C ALA A 242 -15.53 -2.41 -6.23
N ALA A 243 -14.65 -2.64 -7.21
CA ALA A 243 -15.02 -3.27 -8.47
C ALA A 243 -15.51 -4.72 -8.27
N LEU A 244 -14.82 -5.50 -7.42
CA LEU A 244 -15.25 -6.85 -7.05
C LEU A 244 -16.59 -6.85 -6.31
N ALA A 245 -16.83 -5.88 -5.43
CA ALA A 245 -18.10 -5.74 -4.71
C ALA A 245 -19.26 -5.44 -5.64
N ASN A 246 -19.06 -4.50 -6.58
CA ASN A 246 -20.05 -4.22 -7.61
C ASN A 246 -20.36 -5.47 -8.45
N ASN A 247 -19.34 -6.19 -8.90
CA ASN A 247 -19.53 -7.43 -9.66
C ASN A 247 -20.24 -8.52 -8.84
N THR A 248 -19.93 -8.63 -7.54
CA THR A 248 -20.59 -9.57 -6.62
C THR A 248 -22.07 -9.21 -6.43
N MET A 249 -22.38 -7.93 -6.29
CA MET A 249 -23.76 -7.44 -6.22
C MET A 249 -24.52 -7.74 -7.53
N GLN A 250 -23.88 -7.55 -8.68
CA GLN A 250 -24.48 -7.88 -9.97
C GLN A 250 -24.74 -9.38 -10.09
N LEU A 251 -23.77 -10.23 -9.72
CA LEU A 251 -23.94 -11.68 -9.70
C LEU A 251 -25.10 -12.08 -8.78
N LEU A 252 -25.21 -11.49 -7.59
CA LEU A 252 -26.25 -11.82 -6.60
C LEU A 252 -27.67 -11.69 -7.18
N ARG A 253 -27.91 -10.75 -8.09
CA ARG A 253 -29.21 -10.55 -8.76
C ARG A 253 -29.59 -11.70 -9.71
N HIS A 254 -28.62 -12.50 -10.13
CA HIS A 254 -28.81 -13.63 -11.04
C HIS A 254 -28.86 -14.98 -10.29
N LEU A 255 -28.69 -14.99 -8.97
CA LEU A 255 -28.64 -16.22 -8.16
C LEU A 255 -29.93 -16.39 -7.36
N ASN A 256 -30.46 -17.63 -7.30
CA ASN A 256 -31.60 -17.89 -6.42
C ASN A 256 -31.16 -17.84 -4.95
N PRO A 257 -31.99 -17.29 -4.04
CA PRO A 257 -31.66 -17.16 -2.62
C PRO A 257 -31.27 -18.48 -1.94
N ASP A 258 -31.86 -19.58 -2.38
CA ASP A 258 -31.67 -20.91 -1.78
C ASP A 258 -30.45 -21.65 -2.33
N ASP A 259 -29.79 -21.12 -3.38
CA ASP A 259 -28.64 -21.77 -3.98
C ASP A 259 -27.34 -21.46 -3.20
N THR A 260 -26.45 -22.45 -3.10
CA THR A 260 -25.12 -22.31 -2.46
C THR A 260 -24.31 -21.09 -2.94
N PRO A 261 -24.26 -20.76 -4.25
CA PRO A 261 -23.54 -19.59 -4.75
C PRO A 261 -24.09 -18.27 -4.19
N HIS A 262 -25.40 -18.19 -3.87
CA HIS A 262 -26.01 -16.99 -3.30
C HIS A 262 -25.47 -16.72 -1.89
N GLY A 263 -25.41 -17.76 -1.06
CA GLY A 263 -24.79 -17.68 0.26
C GLY A 263 -23.31 -17.29 0.20
N MET A 264 -22.56 -17.82 -0.79
CA MET A 264 -21.16 -17.45 -1.02
C MET A 264 -20.99 -15.99 -1.43
N ALA A 265 -21.80 -15.50 -2.38
CA ALA A 265 -21.77 -14.11 -2.83
C ALA A 265 -22.12 -13.13 -1.71
N ARG A 266 -23.10 -13.46 -0.84
CA ARG A 266 -23.43 -12.64 0.34
C ARG A 266 -22.28 -12.54 1.33
N ARG A 267 -21.64 -13.66 1.67
CA ARG A 267 -20.45 -13.67 2.54
C ARG A 267 -19.32 -12.85 1.95
N LEU A 268 -19.09 -12.99 0.64
CA LEU A 268 -18.07 -12.23 -0.08
C LEU A 268 -18.33 -10.71 -0.02
N LEU A 269 -19.58 -10.25 -0.18
CA LEU A 269 -19.94 -8.84 -0.02
C LEU A 269 -19.60 -8.30 1.37
N HIS A 270 -19.90 -9.09 2.42
CA HIS A 270 -19.55 -8.71 3.79
C HIS A 270 -18.03 -8.63 3.99
N THR A 271 -17.27 -9.61 3.48
CA THR A 271 -15.80 -9.57 3.52
C THR A 271 -15.23 -8.36 2.76
N LEU A 272 -15.81 -8.03 1.60
CA LEU A 272 -15.40 -6.86 0.81
C LEU A 272 -15.67 -5.55 1.55
N GLY A 273 -16.83 -5.41 2.21
CA GLY A 273 -17.13 -4.24 3.04
C GLY A 273 -16.12 -4.06 4.17
N ASN A 274 -15.85 -5.13 4.93
CA ASN A 274 -14.85 -5.09 6.01
C ASN A 274 -13.44 -4.75 5.50
N GLY A 275 -13.07 -5.24 4.31
CA GLY A 275 -11.79 -4.94 3.68
C GLY A 275 -11.65 -3.46 3.28
N LEU A 276 -12.73 -2.86 2.76
CA LEU A 276 -12.76 -1.42 2.43
C LEU A 276 -12.60 -0.55 3.68
N ASP A 277 -13.33 -0.86 4.75
CA ASP A 277 -13.21 -0.16 6.04
C ASP A 277 -11.79 -0.25 6.61
N ARG A 278 -11.15 -1.42 6.43
CA ARG A 278 -9.78 -1.65 6.88
C ARG A 278 -8.75 -0.87 6.06
N ILE A 279 -8.97 -0.71 4.75
CA ILE A 279 -8.13 0.14 3.90
C ILE A 279 -8.20 1.59 4.39
N ASP A 280 -9.40 2.10 4.67
CA ASP A 280 -9.58 3.46 5.20
C ASP A 280 -8.90 3.65 6.56
N ALA A 281 -9.03 2.68 7.47
CA ALA A 281 -8.34 2.69 8.76
C ALA A 281 -6.82 2.70 8.60
N THR A 282 -6.29 1.84 7.73
CA THR A 282 -4.85 1.71 7.48
C THR A 282 -4.27 2.99 6.85
N ALA A 283 -4.99 3.59 5.91
CA ALA A 283 -4.59 4.86 5.29
C ALA A 283 -4.45 5.98 6.32
N ARG A 284 -5.37 6.06 7.30
CA ARG A 284 -5.30 7.04 8.40
C ARG A 284 -4.09 6.81 9.32
N VAL A 285 -3.73 5.55 9.59
CA VAL A 285 -2.52 5.21 10.37
C VAL A 285 -1.27 5.67 9.62
N ILE A 286 -1.11 5.23 8.37
CA ILE A 286 0.06 5.54 7.53
C ILE A 286 0.23 7.05 7.34
N ALA A 287 -0.87 7.79 7.13
CA ALA A 287 -0.82 9.24 6.97
C ALA A 287 -0.41 9.95 8.27
N ARG A 288 -0.94 9.54 9.44
CA ARG A 288 -0.55 10.11 10.74
C ARG A 288 0.93 9.91 11.01
N GLU A 289 1.46 8.71 10.81
CA GLU A 289 2.91 8.46 10.96
C GLU A 289 3.75 9.26 9.96
N GLY A 290 3.25 9.44 8.73
CA GLY A 290 3.88 10.32 7.75
C GLY A 290 3.88 11.80 8.15
N HIS A 291 3.10 12.19 9.17
CA HIS A 291 2.93 13.57 9.63
C HIS A 291 3.58 13.85 11.00
N GLU A 292 3.46 12.92 11.96
CA GLU A 292 3.90 13.08 13.36
C GLU A 292 5.42 13.01 13.55
N HIS A 293 6.18 12.77 12.49
CA HIS A 293 7.63 12.77 12.57
C HIS A 293 8.23 13.95 11.79
N PRO A 294 8.28 15.16 12.39
CA PRO A 294 8.98 16.32 11.82
C PRO A 294 10.39 15.96 11.33
#